data_AF-A0A1E3PVE7-F1
#
_entry.id   AF-A0A1E3PVE7-F1
#
_cell.length_a   1.000
_cell.length_b   1.000
_cell.length_c   1.000
_cell.angle_alpha   90.00
_cell.angle_beta   90.00
_cell.angle_gamma   90.00
#
_symmetry.space_group_name_H-M   'P 1'
#
loop_
_entity.id
_entity.type
_entity.pdbx_description
1 polymer ?
#
loop_
_entity_poly.entity_id
_entity_poly.type
_entity_poly.pdbx_seq_one_letter_code
_entity_poly.pdbx_strand_id
1 'polypeptide(L)'
;MSDREALSSDDLSLPKATVQKIVSEIIPPDLVFSRETRDALIECCVEFIGLISTQSNDIAEGEAKKTIASEHVIKALQELGFADYIEPIREVIQEHKETQKGRERKVGKFEASGMTEEELLRKQEELFGLARSKLNQEGGASA
;
A
#
# COMPACT_ATOMS: atom_id res chain seq x y z
N MET A 1 -19.44 -3.37 -25.97
CA MET A 1 -19.31 -3.30 -24.50
C MET A 1 -18.57 -2.01 -24.20
N SER A 2 -19.14 -1.25 -23.26
CA SER A 2 -18.76 0.05 -22.67
C SER A 2 -17.61 0.85 -23.27
N ASP A 3 -17.94 2.08 -23.65
CA ASP A 3 -17.01 3.17 -23.93
C ASP A 3 -15.95 3.26 -22.84
N ARG A 4 -14.72 2.87 -23.18
CA ARG A 4 -13.53 3.20 -22.39
C ARG A 4 -13.16 4.60 -22.81
N GLU A 5 -13.75 5.61 -22.19
CA GLU A 5 -13.19 6.96 -22.23
C GLU A 5 -11.72 6.81 -21.84
N ALA A 6 -10.84 6.98 -22.83
CA ALA A 6 -9.42 6.99 -22.58
C ALA A 6 -9.18 8.21 -21.69
N LEU A 7 -9.01 7.98 -20.39
CA LEU A 7 -8.48 8.97 -19.46
C LEU A 7 -7.32 9.65 -20.16
N SER A 8 -7.36 10.98 -20.22
CA SER A 8 -6.32 11.73 -20.93
C SER A 8 -4.96 11.36 -20.32
N SER A 9 -3.89 11.40 -21.12
CA SER A 9 -2.53 11.15 -20.62
C SER A 9 -2.14 12.07 -19.45
N ASP A 10 -2.80 13.22 -19.34
CA ASP A 10 -2.66 14.15 -18.21
C ASP A 10 -3.37 13.66 -16.92
N ASP A 11 -4.42 12.84 -17.01
CA ASP A 11 -5.13 12.28 -15.84
C ASP A 11 -4.37 11.09 -15.21
N LEU A 12 -3.50 10.43 -15.97
CA LEU A 12 -2.72 9.26 -15.54
C LEU A 12 -1.22 9.58 -15.53
N SER A 13 -0.81 10.46 -14.61
CA SER A 13 0.60 10.87 -14.47
C SER A 13 1.16 10.62 -13.07
N LEU A 14 2.47 10.36 -13.00
CA LEU A 14 3.18 10.25 -11.72
C LEU A 14 3.51 11.64 -11.14
N PRO A 15 3.51 11.81 -9.80
CA PRO A 15 3.87 13.08 -9.19
C PRO A 15 5.30 13.51 -9.57
N LYS A 16 5.42 14.64 -10.29
CA LYS A 16 6.70 15.16 -10.80
C LYS A 16 7.77 15.31 -9.71
N ALA A 17 7.37 15.77 -8.52
CA ALA A 17 8.27 15.94 -7.38
C ALA A 17 8.84 14.61 -6.87
N THR A 18 8.03 13.55 -6.86
CA THR A 18 8.47 12.21 -6.44
C THR A 18 9.47 11.64 -7.43
N VAL A 19 9.18 11.73 -8.74
CA VAL A 19 10.11 11.27 -9.78
C VAL A 19 11.42 12.07 -9.74
N GLN A 20 11.34 13.39 -9.59
CA GLN A 20 12.52 14.24 -9.43
C GLN A 20 13.38 13.79 -8.25
N LYS A 21 12.76 13.55 -7.08
CA LYS A 21 13.48 13.13 -5.87
C LYS A 21 14.20 11.80 -6.07
N ILE A 22 13.51 10.79 -6.61
CA ILE A 22 14.09 9.46 -6.86
C ILE A 22 15.28 9.55 -7.80
N VAL A 23 15.15 10.27 -8.92
CA VAL A 23 16.24 10.39 -9.89
C VAL A 23 17.43 11.14 -9.30
N SER A 24 17.18 12.22 -8.53
CA SER A 24 18.23 12.98 -7.85
C SER A 24 18.99 12.19 -6.79
N GLU A 25 18.41 11.11 -6.23
CA GLU A 25 19.11 10.20 -5.31
C GLU A 25 20.02 9.19 -6.06
N ILE A 26 19.77 8.96 -7.35
CA ILE A 26 20.51 8.00 -8.19
C ILE A 26 21.65 8.68 -8.95
N ILE A 27 21.44 9.90 -9.44
CA ILE A 27 22.43 10.63 -10.24
C ILE A 27 23.44 11.38 -9.35
N PRO A 28 24.68 11.59 -9.83
CA PRO A 28 25.66 12.43 -9.15
C PRO A 28 25.15 13.87 -8.89
N PRO A 29 25.58 14.54 -7.80
CA PRO A 29 25.09 15.87 -7.43
C PRO A 29 25.47 16.98 -8.41
N ASP A 30 26.47 16.74 -9.26
CA ASP A 30 26.91 17.63 -10.34
C ASP A 30 26.08 17.47 -11.62
N LEU A 31 25.22 16.45 -11.71
CA LEU A 31 24.35 16.22 -12.85
C LEU A 31 22.97 16.85 -12.64
N VAL A 32 22.49 17.58 -13.65
CA VAL A 32 21.16 18.21 -13.62
C VAL A 32 20.16 17.34 -14.38
N PHE A 33 19.09 16.94 -13.70
CA PHE A 33 17.95 16.30 -14.33
C PHE A 33 17.01 17.36 -14.90
N SER A 34 16.99 17.51 -16.23
CA SER A 34 16.20 18.55 -16.90
C SER A 34 14.69 18.28 -16.82
N ARG A 35 13.90 19.32 -17.08
CA ARG A 35 12.44 19.20 -17.12
C ARG A 35 11.99 18.25 -18.24
N GLU A 36 12.61 18.35 -19.40
CA GLU A 36 12.27 17.57 -20.59
C GLU A 36 12.58 16.09 -20.36
N THR A 37 13.73 15.76 -19.75
CA THR A 37 14.05 14.37 -19.41
C THR A 37 13.12 13.82 -18.34
N ARG A 38 12.70 14.65 -17.37
CA ARG A 38 11.70 14.23 -16.38
C ARG A 38 10.35 13.93 -17.01
N ASP A 39 9.86 14.82 -17.87
CA ASP A 39 8.55 14.64 -18.49
C ASP A 39 8.57 13.39 -19.40
N ALA A 40 9.65 13.17 -20.17
CA ALA A 40 9.84 11.94 -20.95
C ALA A 40 9.94 10.67 -20.07
N LEU A 41 10.65 10.73 -18.94
CA LEU A 41 10.74 9.60 -18.01
C LEU A 41 9.38 9.24 -17.42
N ILE A 42 8.55 10.24 -17.09
CA ILE A 42 7.20 10.01 -16.59
C ILE A 42 6.35 9.28 -17.63
N GLU A 43 6.41 9.70 -18.89
CA GLU A 43 5.73 9.01 -19.99
C GLU A 43 6.18 7.55 -20.10
N CYS A 44 7.50 7.29 -20.03
CA CYS A 44 8.04 5.93 -20.01
C CYS A 44 7.55 5.11 -18.80
N CYS A 45 7.44 5.71 -17.62
CA CYS A 45 6.94 5.01 -16.43
C CYS A 45 5.46 4.64 -16.56
N VAL A 46 4.64 5.51 -17.16
CA VAL A 46 3.22 5.21 -17.43
C VAL A 46 3.10 4.07 -18.43
N GLU A 47 3.87 4.12 -19.52
CA GLU A 47 3.92 3.03 -20.50
C GLU A 47 4.41 1.73 -19.88
N PHE A 48 5.42 1.78 -19.00
CA PHE A 48 5.91 0.61 -18.27
C PHE A 48 4.82 -0.02 -17.40
N ILE A 49 4.04 0.77 -16.66
CA ILE A 49 2.91 0.27 -15.89
C ILE A 49 1.88 -0.38 -16.83
N GLY A 50 1.59 0.23 -17.97
CA GLY A 50 0.69 -0.29 -19.00
C GLY A 50 1.15 -1.64 -19.57
N LEU A 51 2.44 -1.76 -19.90
CA LEU A 51 3.09 -2.98 -20.39
C LEU A 51 2.95 -4.11 -19.37
N ILE A 52 3.38 -3.89 -18.13
CA ILE A 52 3.31 -4.90 -17.08
C ILE A 52 1.86 -5.30 -16.80
N SER A 53 0.94 -4.33 -16.77
CA SER A 53 -0.48 -4.59 -16.52
C SER A 53 -1.11 -5.45 -17.62
N THR A 54 -0.82 -5.14 -18.88
CA THR A 54 -1.30 -5.91 -20.03
C THR A 54 -0.77 -7.34 -20.00
N GLN A 55 0.55 -7.52 -19.85
CA GLN A 55 1.15 -8.85 -19.79
C GLN A 55 0.62 -9.67 -18.60
N SER A 56 0.48 -9.03 -17.43
CA SER A 56 -0.05 -9.70 -16.24
C SER A 56 -1.52 -10.10 -16.41
N ASN A 57 -2.31 -9.30 -17.14
CA ASN A 57 -3.69 -9.62 -17.47
C ASN A 57 -3.77 -10.82 -18.40
N ASP A 58 -2.97 -10.85 -19.46
CA ASP A 58 -2.94 -11.96 -20.43
C ASP A 58 -2.57 -13.29 -19.75
N ILE A 59 -1.60 -13.26 -18.82
CA ILE A 59 -1.23 -14.44 -18.01
C ILE A 59 -2.39 -14.87 -17.11
N ALA A 60 -3.05 -13.92 -16.42
CA ALA A 60 -4.18 -14.21 -15.55
C ALA A 60 -5.36 -14.82 -16.33
N GLU A 61 -5.69 -14.26 -17.49
CA GLU A 61 -6.72 -14.75 -18.39
C GLU A 61 -6.39 -16.14 -18.94
N GLY A 62 -5.14 -16.38 -19.31
CA GLY A 62 -4.64 -17.70 -19.72
C GLY A 62 -4.79 -18.77 -18.63
N GLU A 63 -4.73 -18.38 -17.36
CA GLU A 63 -4.98 -19.24 -16.19
C GLU A 63 -6.46 -19.28 -15.76
N ALA A 64 -7.37 -18.71 -16.55
CA ALA A 64 -8.80 -18.55 -16.26
C ALA A 64 -9.08 -17.84 -14.91
N LYS A 65 -8.21 -16.90 -14.52
CA LYS A 65 -8.37 -16.06 -13.33
C LYS A 65 -8.96 -14.70 -13.72
N LYS A 66 -9.96 -14.26 -12.96
CA LYS A 66 -10.59 -12.93 -13.12
C LYS A 66 -9.89 -11.82 -12.35
N THR A 67 -8.87 -12.16 -11.57
CA THR A 67 -8.14 -11.24 -10.69
C THR A 67 -6.66 -11.41 -10.95
N ILE A 68 -5.98 -10.30 -11.22
CA ILE A 68 -4.53 -10.29 -11.33
C ILE A 68 -3.94 -10.42 -9.93
N ALA A 69 -3.17 -11.47 -9.71
CA ALA A 69 -2.48 -11.76 -8.46
C ALA A 69 -0.97 -11.52 -8.61
N SER A 70 -0.26 -11.47 -7.48
CA SER A 70 1.18 -11.17 -7.43
C SER A 70 2.03 -12.08 -8.32
N GLU A 71 1.66 -13.35 -8.43
CA GLU A 71 2.32 -14.36 -9.24
C GLU A 71 2.22 -14.07 -10.75
N HIS A 72 1.12 -13.47 -11.22
CA HIS A 72 0.98 -13.10 -12.62
C HIS A 72 1.94 -11.95 -12.96
N VAL A 73 2.12 -10.98 -12.05
CA VAL A 73 3.09 -9.89 -12.20
C VAL A 73 4.52 -10.42 -12.21
N ILE A 74 4.86 -11.37 -11.34
CA ILE A 74 6.20 -11.99 -11.32
C ILE A 74 6.47 -12.74 -12.64
N LYS A 75 5.49 -13.48 -13.17
CA LYS A 75 5.62 -14.16 -14.46
C LYS A 75 5.77 -13.16 -15.61
N ALA A 76 4.99 -12.09 -15.62
CA ALA A 76 5.10 -11.02 -16.61
C ALA A 76 6.52 -10.41 -16.64
N LEU A 77 7.08 -10.11 -15.46
CA LEU A 77 8.44 -9.60 -15.36
C LEU A 77 9.48 -10.59 -15.89
N GLN A 78 9.30 -11.88 -15.61
CA GLN A 78 10.19 -12.93 -16.12
C GLN A 78 10.12 -13.05 -17.65
N GLU A 79 8.92 -13.01 -18.24
CA GLU A 79 8.69 -13.13 -19.69
C GLU A 79 9.17 -11.91 -20.46
N LEU A 80 9.04 -10.71 -19.86
CA LEU A 80 9.49 -9.45 -20.44
C LEU A 80 10.99 -9.19 -20.25
N GLY A 81 11.71 -10.06 -19.54
CA GLY A 81 13.16 -9.96 -19.34
C GLY A 81 13.61 -9.07 -18.17
N PHE A 82 12.71 -8.72 -17.25
CA PHE A 82 13.00 -7.94 -16.04
C PHE A 82 13.31 -8.83 -14.82
N ALA A 83 14.11 -9.88 -15.01
CA ALA A 83 14.38 -10.87 -13.97
C ALA A 83 15.02 -10.27 -12.71
N ASP A 84 15.86 -9.23 -12.88
CA ASP A 84 16.53 -8.55 -11.77
C ASP A 84 15.56 -7.82 -10.83
N TYR A 85 14.31 -7.60 -11.24
CA TYR A 85 13.28 -6.95 -10.40
C TYR A 85 12.54 -7.96 -9.51
N ILE A 86 12.65 -9.26 -9.79
CA ILE A 86 11.83 -10.30 -9.14
C ILE A 86 12.15 -10.42 -7.65
N GLU A 87 13.42 -10.48 -7.27
CA GLU A 87 13.81 -10.65 -5.85
C GLU A 87 13.38 -9.44 -4.99
N PRO A 88 13.67 -8.18 -5.36
CA PRO A 88 13.16 -7.02 -4.63
C PRO A 88 11.62 -7.01 -4.51
N ILE A 89 10.90 -7.42 -5.55
CA ILE A 89 9.44 -7.46 -5.52
C ILE A 89 8.93 -8.57 -4.59
N ARG A 90 9.61 -9.71 -4.51
CA ARG A 90 9.27 -10.79 -3.56
C ARG A 90 9.41 -10.33 -2.10
N GLU A 91 10.43 -9.55 -1.80
CA GLU A 91 10.62 -8.94 -0.48
C GLU A 91 9.44 -8.02 -0.13
N VAL A 92 9.06 -7.13 -1.05
CA VAL A 92 7.90 -6.23 -0.87
C VAL A 92 6.59 -7.01 -0.68
N ILE A 93 6.38 -8.08 -1.43
CA ILE A 93 5.20 -8.96 -1.27
C ILE A 93 5.19 -9.60 0.12
N GLN A 94 6.35 -10.04 0.61
CA GLN A 94 6.47 -10.67 1.92
C GLN A 94 6.19 -9.66 3.06
N GLU A 95 6.79 -8.47 3.00
CA GLU A 95 6.52 -7.37 3.95
C GLU A 95 5.04 -6.99 3.98
N HIS A 96 4.40 -6.93 2.81
CA HIS A 96 2.97 -6.63 2.70
C HIS A 96 2.12 -7.70 3.41
N LYS A 97 2.43 -8.99 3.21
CA LYS A 97 1.73 -10.10 3.88
C LYS A 97 1.88 -10.05 5.38
N GLU A 98 3.05 -9.69 5.90
CA GLU A 98 3.30 -9.55 7.33
C GLU A 98 2.52 -8.38 7.93
N THR A 99 2.50 -7.25 7.23
CA THR A 99 1.72 -6.07 7.62
C THR A 99 0.22 -6.36 7.67
N GLN A 100 -0.31 -7.10 6.71
CA GLN A 100 -1.72 -7.50 6.69
C GLN A 100 -2.09 -8.38 7.89
N LYS A 101 -1.27 -9.40 8.21
CA LYS A 101 -1.47 -10.23 9.41
C LYS A 101 -1.50 -9.41 10.71
N GLY A 102 -0.69 -8.36 10.79
CA GLY A 102 -0.67 -7.44 11.92
C GLY A 102 -1.98 -6.63 12.07
N ARG A 103 -2.66 -6.30 10.97
CA ARG A 103 -3.95 -5.59 10.97
C ARG A 103 -5.09 -6.50 11.40
N GLU A 104 -5.14 -7.73 10.89
CA GLU A 104 -6.16 -8.73 11.25
C GLU A 104 -6.12 -9.06 12.76
N ARG A 105 -4.91 -9.19 13.33
CA ARG A 105 -4.73 -9.41 14.79
C ARG A 105 -5.32 -8.31 15.67
N LYS A 106 -5.43 -7.07 15.18
CA LYS A 106 -6.03 -5.96 15.96
C LYS A 106 -7.55 -6.08 16.02
N VAL A 107 -8.18 -6.55 14.94
CA VAL A 107 -9.63 -6.80 14.89
C VAL A 107 -9.99 -7.97 15.80
N GLY A 108 -9.17 -9.03 15.80
CA GLY A 108 -9.36 -10.20 16.66
C GLY A 108 -9.18 -9.98 18.17
N LYS A 109 -8.74 -8.80 18.64
CA LYS A 109 -8.58 -8.55 20.09
C LYS A 109 -9.91 -8.52 20.85
N PHE A 110 -10.99 -8.12 20.19
CA PHE A 110 -12.32 -8.09 20.80
C PHE A 110 -12.88 -9.50 20.94
N GLU A 111 -12.77 -10.31 19.88
CA GLU A 111 -13.18 -11.73 19.86
C GLU A 111 -12.30 -12.62 20.75
N ALA A 112 -10.99 -12.35 20.82
CA ALA A 112 -10.04 -13.08 21.66
C ALA A 112 -10.16 -12.75 23.16
N SER A 113 -11.00 -11.78 23.55
CA SER A 113 -11.24 -11.48 24.96
C SER A 113 -11.96 -12.61 25.69
N GLY A 114 -12.70 -13.46 24.96
CA GLY A 114 -13.53 -14.53 25.52
C GLY A 114 -14.69 -14.04 26.39
N MET A 115 -14.94 -12.73 26.41
CA MET A 115 -16.01 -12.08 27.16
C MET A 115 -17.13 -11.69 26.20
N THR A 116 -18.38 -11.74 26.66
CA THR A 116 -19.50 -11.26 25.84
C THR A 116 -19.43 -9.73 25.70
N GLU A 117 -20.14 -9.19 24.70
CA GLU A 117 -20.23 -7.74 24.51
C GLU A 117 -20.75 -7.02 25.75
N GLU A 118 -21.72 -7.63 26.46
CA GLU A 118 -22.29 -7.10 27.70
C GLU A 118 -21.27 -7.07 28.85
N GLU A 119 -20.46 -8.11 28.99
CA GLU A 119 -19.41 -8.17 30.01
C GLU A 119 -18.29 -7.15 29.74
N LEU A 120 -17.94 -6.95 28.47
CA LEU A 120 -16.97 -5.94 28.04
C LEU A 120 -17.46 -4.53 28.33
N LEU A 121 -18.74 -4.25 28.07
CA LEU A 121 -19.36 -2.96 28.35
C LEU A 121 -19.36 -2.67 29.85
N ARG A 122 -19.77 -3.64 30.67
CA ARG A 122 -19.78 -3.49 32.14
C ARG A 122 -18.39 -3.18 32.69
N LYS A 123 -17.36 -3.87 32.17
CA LYS A 123 -15.96 -3.65 32.57
C LYS A 123 -15.45 -2.28 32.13
N GLN A 124 -15.87 -1.81 30.95
CA GLN A 124 -15.54 -0.48 30.46
C GLN A 124 -16.15 0.62 31.36
N GLU A 125 -17.43 0.48 31.74
CA GLU A 125 -18.12 1.41 32.63
C GLU A 125 -17.49 1.47 34.02
N GLU A 126 -17.12 0.31 34.59
CA GLU A 126 -16.44 0.22 35.87
C GLU A 126 -15.09 0.96 35.85
N LEU A 127 -14.29 0.74 34.80
CA LEU A 127 -13.01 1.44 34.62
C LEU A 127 -13.19 2.96 34.48
N PHE A 128 -14.22 3.42 33.76
CA PHE A 128 -14.53 4.84 33.66
C PHE A 128 -15.00 5.43 35.00
N GLY A 129 -15.77 4.68 35.78
CA GLY A 129 -16.16 5.06 37.14
C GLY A 129 -14.93 5.25 38.04
N LEU A 130 -14.04 4.25 38.08
CA LEU A 130 -12.80 4.32 38.86
C LEU A 130 -11.91 5.50 38.45
N ALA A 131 -11.77 5.76 37.15
CA ALA A 131 -10.99 6.88 36.64
C ALA A 131 -11.58 8.22 37.09
N ARG A 132 -12.90 8.39 37.02
CA ARG A 132 -13.60 9.59 37.50
C ARG A 132 -13.42 9.79 39.01
N SER A 133 -13.53 8.72 39.80
CA SER A 133 -13.34 8.77 41.25
C SER A 133 -11.91 9.14 41.64
N LYS A 134 -10.90 8.61 40.95
CA LYS A 134 -9.49 8.99 41.17
C LYS A 134 -9.23 10.46 40.87
N LEU A 135 -9.73 10.96 39.74
CA LEU A 135 -9.58 12.37 39.36
C LEU A 135 -10.19 13.30 40.42
N ASN A 136 -11.33 12.91 40.99
CA ASN A 136 -12.01 13.69 42.02
C ASN A 136 -11.29 13.64 43.38
N GLN A 137 -10.56 12.55 43.68
CA GLN A 137 -9.70 12.44 44.87
C GLN A 137 -8.40 13.25 44.72
N GLU A 138 -7.78 13.23 43.54
CA GLU A 138 -6.52 13.95 43.27
C GLU A 138 -6.76 15.47 43.10
N GLY A 139 -7.89 15.87 42.50
CA GLY A 139 -8.29 17.28 42.40
C GLY A 139 -8.80 17.88 43.72
N GLY A 140 -9.16 17.06 44.71
CA GLY A 140 -9.60 17.49 46.04
C GLY A 140 -8.48 17.64 47.07
N ALA A 141 -7.25 17.18 46.77
CA ALA A 141 -6.11 17.21 47.69
C ALA A 141 -5.20 18.45 47.53
N SER A 142 -5.61 19.44 46.72
CA SER A 142 -4.87 20.70 46.50
C SER A 142 -5.70 21.96 46.83
N ALA A 143 -6.69 21.87 47.70
CA ALA A 143 -7.39 23.02 48.27
C ALA A 143 -7.11 23.15 49.77
#